data_AF-A0A966B5Q8-F1
#
_entry.id   AF-A0A966B5Q8-F1
#
_cell.length_a   1.000
_cell.length_b   1.000
_cell.length_c   1.000
_cell.angle_alpha   90.00
_cell.angle_beta   90.00
_cell.angle_gamma   90.00
#
_symmetry.space_group_name_H-M   'P 1'
#
loop_
_entity.id
_entity.type
_entity.pdbx_description
1 polymer ?
#
loop_
_entity_poly.entity_id
_entity_poly.type
_entity_poly.pdbx_seq_one_letter_code
_entity_poly.pdbx_strand_id
1 'polypeptide(L)'
;MNSDELCQVYRCLCDKTRLRILNLLSDGALCVCHLQEILKETQVKVSKHLAYLKSHGLVESERRANWMIYRITKKVNPILENNLKCLQDLTSEDPIFRTDLKHLDQMDTSAACCPTTNLFIVLCKNLQYLSYVPETRAVAIWLKAFCETRHQISLK
;
A
#
# COMPACT_ATOMS: atom_id res chain seq x y z
N MET A 1 -11.47 23.97 -8.40
CA MET A 1 -10.64 22.86 -8.92
C MET A 1 -10.02 23.34 -10.22
N ASN A 2 -8.69 23.42 -10.30
CA ASN A 2 -7.98 24.02 -11.45
C ASN A 2 -7.64 22.90 -12.47
N SER A 3 -7.81 23.16 -13.78
CA SER A 3 -7.37 22.28 -14.86
C SER A 3 -5.87 21.95 -14.80
N ASP A 4 -5.06 22.87 -14.27
CA ASP A 4 -3.61 22.66 -14.13
C ASP A 4 -3.28 21.61 -13.07
N GLU A 5 -4.02 21.58 -11.96
CA GLU A 5 -3.88 20.58 -10.89
C GLU A 5 -4.23 19.19 -11.42
N LEU A 6 -5.31 19.10 -12.22
CA LEU A 6 -5.71 17.85 -12.85
C LEU A 6 -4.63 17.35 -13.83
N CYS A 7 -4.12 18.22 -14.70
CA CYS A 7 -3.00 17.90 -15.59
C CYS A 7 -1.76 17.41 -14.81
N GLN A 8 -1.47 18.04 -13.67
CA GLN A 8 -0.33 17.69 -12.84
C GLN A 8 -0.45 16.28 -12.24
N VAL A 9 -1.63 15.90 -11.73
CA VAL A 9 -1.87 14.55 -11.21
C VAL A 9 -1.70 13.51 -12.32
N TYR A 10 -2.33 13.71 -13.49
CA TYR A 10 -2.21 12.76 -14.59
C TYR A 10 -0.78 12.65 -15.12
N ARG A 11 0.00 13.74 -15.15
CA ARG A 11 1.43 13.67 -15.48
C ARG A 11 2.21 12.77 -14.51
N CYS A 12 1.84 12.73 -13.23
CA CYS A 12 2.44 11.81 -12.27
C CYS A 12 2.03 10.36 -12.52
N LEU A 13 0.78 10.12 -12.92
CA LEU A 13 0.25 8.78 -13.19
C LEU A 13 0.77 8.21 -14.53
N CYS A 14 1.14 9.03 -15.50
CA CYS A 14 1.65 8.58 -16.80
C CYS A 14 3.11 8.07 -16.79
N ASP A 15 3.49 7.25 -15.81
CA ASP A 15 4.75 6.49 -15.81
C ASP A 15 4.57 5.15 -15.12
N LYS A 16 5.07 4.09 -15.75
CA LYS A 16 4.91 2.72 -15.27
C LYS A 16 5.50 2.51 -13.87
N THR A 17 6.68 3.05 -13.59
CA THR A 17 7.34 2.87 -12.29
C THR A 17 6.58 3.63 -11.20
N ARG A 18 6.12 4.84 -11.50
CA ARG A 18 5.30 5.63 -10.56
C ARG A 18 3.97 4.95 -10.26
N LEU A 19 3.29 4.37 -11.24
CA LEU A 19 2.07 3.59 -11.00
C LEU A 19 2.32 2.39 -10.11
N ARG A 20 3.40 1.62 -10.37
CA ARG A 20 3.78 0.48 -9.52
C ARG A 20 4.08 0.92 -8.09
N ILE A 21 4.83 2.02 -7.90
CA ILE A 21 5.10 2.60 -6.57
C ILE A 21 3.79 2.99 -5.88
N LEU A 22 2.91 3.71 -6.56
CA LEU A 22 1.63 4.15 -5.99
C LEU A 22 0.76 2.96 -5.60
N ASN A 23 0.69 1.92 -6.43
CA ASN A 23 -0.04 0.69 -6.13
C ASN A 23 0.49 0.02 -4.84
N LEU A 24 1.82 -0.12 -4.73
CA LEU A 24 2.45 -0.70 -3.53
C LEU A 24 2.24 0.15 -2.27
N LEU A 25 2.29 1.48 -2.41
CA LEU A 25 2.07 2.40 -1.29
C LEU A 25 0.61 2.48 -0.84
N SER A 26 -0.34 2.08 -1.70
CA SER A 26 -1.75 1.94 -1.32
C SER A 26 -1.97 0.78 -0.33
N ASP A 27 -1.14 -0.26 -0.37
CA ASP A 27 -1.20 -1.38 0.60
C ASP A 27 -0.48 -1.09 1.90
N GLY A 28 0.44 -0.12 1.93
CA GLY A 28 1.14 0.24 3.15
C GLY A 28 2.33 1.17 2.95
N ALA A 29 2.84 1.67 4.08
CA ALA A 29 4.02 2.51 4.07
C ALA A 29 5.29 1.67 3.86
N LEU A 30 6.13 2.07 2.90
CA LEU A 30 7.33 1.32 2.50
C LEU A 30 8.57 2.20 2.51
N CYS A 31 9.74 1.59 2.73
CA CYS A 31 11.02 2.28 2.57
C CYS A 31 11.54 2.18 1.13
N VAL A 32 12.55 2.99 0.80
CA VAL A 32 13.18 2.96 -0.54
C VAL A 32 13.77 1.59 -0.87
N CYS A 33 14.36 0.91 0.12
CA CYS A 33 14.98 -0.41 -0.07
C CYS A 33 13.95 -1.49 -0.43
N HIS A 34 12.76 -1.46 0.21
CA HIS A 34 11.67 -2.38 -0.14
C HIS A 34 11.19 -2.14 -1.57
N LEU A 35 10.95 -0.89 -1.94
CA LEU A 35 10.52 -0.53 -3.30
C LEU A 35 11.57 -0.92 -4.35
N GLN A 36 12.86 -0.73 -4.05
CA GLN A 36 13.96 -1.16 -4.91
C GLN A 36 13.92 -2.68 -5.16
N GLU A 37 13.76 -3.47 -4.10
CA GLU A 37 13.78 -4.92 -4.17
C GLU A 37 12.53 -5.50 -4.84
N ILE A 38 11.34 -4.94 -4.58
CA ILE A 38 10.08 -5.37 -5.20
C ILE A 38 10.09 -5.02 -6.69
N LEU A 39 10.43 -3.76 -7.02
CA LEU A 39 10.32 -3.26 -8.39
C LEU A 39 11.43 -3.78 -9.31
N LYS A 40 12.50 -4.33 -8.74
CA LYS A 40 13.75 -4.73 -9.43
C LYS A 40 14.39 -3.57 -10.19
N GLU A 41 14.34 -2.39 -9.59
CA GLU A 41 14.88 -1.13 -10.14
C GLU A 41 16.03 -0.63 -9.25
N THR A 42 16.83 0.31 -9.76
CA THR A 42 17.93 0.88 -8.95
C THR A 42 17.41 1.85 -7.89
N GLN A 43 18.09 1.92 -6.74
CA GLN A 43 17.73 2.84 -5.66
C GLN A 43 17.66 4.30 -6.11
N VAL A 44 18.58 4.71 -6.99
CA VAL A 44 18.63 6.08 -7.55
C VAL A 44 17.36 6.38 -8.36
N LYS A 45 16.92 5.43 -9.20
CA LYS A 45 15.71 5.59 -10.02
C LYS A 45 14.46 5.65 -9.14
N VAL A 46 14.32 4.72 -8.19
CA VAL A 46 13.19 4.72 -7.25
C VAL A 46 13.13 6.02 -6.44
N SER A 47 14.26 6.46 -5.88
CA SER A 47 14.34 7.72 -5.13
C SER A 47 13.94 8.93 -5.98
N LYS A 48 14.36 8.98 -7.25
CA LYS A 48 13.96 10.05 -8.18
C LYS A 48 12.45 10.06 -8.43
N HIS A 49 11.83 8.90 -8.61
CA HIS A 49 10.36 8.81 -8.75
C HIS A 49 9.64 9.23 -7.48
N LEU A 50 10.11 8.82 -6.30
CA LEU A 50 9.54 9.23 -5.01
C LEU A 50 9.66 10.72 -4.77
N ALA A 51 10.81 11.33 -5.09
CA ALA A 51 11.01 12.77 -4.99
C ALA A 51 10.04 13.54 -5.91
N TYR A 52 9.82 13.04 -7.13
CA TYR A 52 8.86 13.61 -8.07
C TYR A 52 7.42 13.52 -7.54
N LEU A 53 6.99 12.34 -7.07
CA LEU A 53 5.66 12.16 -6.48
C LEU A 53 5.45 13.03 -5.24
N LYS A 54 6.50 13.20 -4.41
CA LYS A 54 6.47 14.03 -3.20
C LYS A 54 6.36 15.51 -3.52
N SER A 55 7.12 16.01 -4.51
CA SER A 55 7.04 17.42 -4.91
C SER A 55 5.68 17.79 -5.51
N HIS A 56 4.94 16.80 -5.99
CA HIS A 56 3.58 16.96 -6.52
C HIS A 56 2.50 16.62 -5.48
N GLY A 57 2.89 16.28 -4.24
CA GLY A 57 1.97 16.07 -3.12
C GLY A 57 1.22 14.74 -3.12
N LEU A 58 1.55 13.78 -3.99
CA LEU A 58 0.88 12.48 -4.05
C LEU A 58 1.33 11.55 -2.91
N VAL A 59 2.60 11.67 -2.50
CA VAL A 59 3.19 10.88 -1.43
C VAL A 59 3.82 11.80 -0.39
N GLU A 60 3.89 11.31 0.83
CA GLU A 60 4.62 11.93 1.92
C GLU A 60 5.68 10.99 2.47
N SER A 61 6.67 11.57 3.13
CA SER A 61 7.82 10.83 3.67
C SER A 61 8.03 11.17 5.13
N GLU A 62 8.29 10.16 5.96
CA GLU A 62 8.55 10.30 7.38
C GLU A 62 9.90 9.63 7.70
N ARG A 63 10.76 10.36 8.43
CA ARG A 63 12.03 9.79 8.87
C ARG A 63 11.80 8.98 10.15
N ARG A 64 12.11 7.68 10.10
CA ARG A 64 12.09 6.77 11.25
C ARG A 64 13.49 6.23 11.48
N ALA A 65 14.16 6.77 12.51
CA ALA A 65 15.56 6.51 12.79
C ALA A 65 16.45 6.78 11.55
N ASN A 66 17.04 5.73 10.99
CA ASN A 66 17.93 5.79 9.82
C ASN A 66 17.19 5.69 8.48
N TRP A 67 15.87 5.49 8.50
CA TRP A 67 15.09 5.14 7.32
C TRP A 67 14.13 6.27 6.94
N MET A 68 13.94 6.45 5.63
CA MET A 68 12.88 7.29 5.10
C MET A 68 11.73 6.37 4.65
N ILE A 69 10.59 6.50 5.31
CA ILE A 69 9.38 5.74 5.02
C ILE A 69 8.45 6.59 4.19
N TYR A 70 7.92 6.04 3.10
CA TYR A 70 7.00 6.71 2.19
C TYR A 70 5.60 6.13 2.34
N ARG A 71 4.58 6.98 2.18
CA ARG A 71 3.17 6.60 2.16
C ARG A 71 2.38 7.53 1.25
N ILE A 72 1.22 7.08 0.79
CA ILE A 72 0.26 7.98 0.14
C ILE A 72 -0.07 9.12 1.11
N THR A 73 -0.18 10.34 0.56
CA THR A 73 -0.50 11.54 1.36
C THR A 73 -1.79 11.35 2.15
N LYS A 74 -1.87 11.79 3.40
CA LYS A 74 -3.12 11.81 4.18
C LYS A 74 -4.14 12.80 3.61
N LYS A 75 -3.68 13.83 2.92
CA LYS A 75 -4.53 14.84 2.27
C LYS A 75 -4.78 14.44 0.82
N VAL A 76 -5.36 13.26 0.61
CA VAL A 76 -5.65 12.75 -0.73
C VAL A 76 -6.70 13.65 -1.38
N ASN A 77 -6.37 14.28 -2.51
CA ASN A 77 -7.39 14.93 -3.34
C ASN A 77 -8.32 13.85 -3.91
N PRO A 78 -9.65 14.03 -3.95
CA PRO A 78 -10.60 13.09 -4.56
C PRO A 78 -10.19 12.56 -5.94
N ILE A 79 -9.49 13.35 -6.76
CA ILE A 79 -8.95 12.93 -8.05
C ILE A 79 -7.96 11.77 -7.86
N LEU A 80 -6.98 11.93 -6.97
CA LEU A 80 -5.98 10.90 -6.69
C LEU A 80 -6.66 9.66 -6.10
N GLU A 81 -7.60 9.82 -5.16
CA GLU A 81 -8.32 8.71 -4.55
C GLU A 81 -9.05 7.85 -5.59
N ASN A 82 -9.80 8.49 -6.48
CA ASN A 82 -10.55 7.80 -7.54
C ASN A 82 -9.60 7.11 -8.52
N ASN A 83 -8.51 7.75 -8.92
CA ASN A 83 -7.53 7.14 -9.81
C ASN A 83 -6.81 5.96 -9.15
N LEU A 84 -6.52 6.01 -7.85
CA LEU A 84 -5.94 4.88 -7.11
C LEU A 84 -6.92 3.71 -7.01
N LYS A 85 -8.21 3.95 -6.77
CA LYS A 85 -9.24 2.90 -6.80
C LYS A 85 -9.31 2.22 -8.17
N CYS A 86 -9.44 3.00 -9.23
CA CYS A 86 -9.44 2.47 -10.60
C CYS A 86 -8.16 1.71 -10.93
N LEU A 87 -7.00 2.19 -10.47
CA LEU A 87 -5.73 1.49 -10.62
C LEU A 87 -5.79 0.13 -9.93
N GLN A 88 -6.21 0.07 -8.67
CA GLN A 88 -6.28 -1.18 -7.90
C GLN A 88 -7.19 -2.22 -8.57
N ASP A 89 -8.35 -1.80 -9.09
CA ASP A 89 -9.26 -2.70 -9.81
C ASP A 89 -8.60 -3.33 -11.04
N LEU A 90 -7.88 -2.53 -11.82
CA LEU A 90 -7.24 -2.96 -13.08
C LEU A 90 -5.92 -3.71 -12.87
N THR A 91 -5.18 -3.41 -11.80
CA THR A 91 -3.87 -4.04 -11.53
C THR A 91 -3.95 -5.53 -11.26
N SER A 92 -5.13 -6.06 -10.95
CA SER A 92 -5.38 -7.50 -10.80
C SER A 92 -5.13 -8.28 -12.09
N GLU A 93 -5.28 -7.62 -13.25
CA GLU A 93 -5.17 -8.25 -14.57
C GLU A 93 -3.74 -8.21 -15.13
N ASP A 94 -2.92 -7.24 -14.69
CA ASP A 94 -1.55 -7.08 -15.19
C ASP A 94 -0.55 -7.96 -14.40
N PRO A 95 0.26 -8.79 -15.10
CA PRO A 95 1.18 -9.73 -14.46
C PRO A 95 2.28 -9.06 -13.63
N ILE A 96 2.69 -7.83 -13.99
CA ILE A 96 3.76 -7.11 -13.31
C ILE A 96 3.27 -6.64 -11.94
N PHE A 97 2.10 -5.99 -11.90
CA PHE A 97 1.54 -5.52 -10.63
C PHE A 97 1.20 -6.69 -9.70
N ARG A 98 0.67 -7.80 -10.25
CA ARG A 98 0.44 -9.01 -9.47
C ARG A 98 1.74 -9.58 -8.88
N THR A 99 2.82 -9.55 -9.65
CA THR A 99 4.14 -10.02 -9.19
C THR A 99 4.70 -9.11 -8.09
N ASP A 100 4.55 -7.79 -8.24
CA ASP A 100 4.97 -6.83 -7.23
C ASP A 100 4.22 -7.04 -5.90
N LEU A 101 2.91 -7.26 -5.95
CA LEU A 101 2.09 -7.55 -4.78
C LEU A 101 2.45 -8.89 -4.12
N LYS A 102 2.80 -9.91 -4.91
CA LYS A 102 3.31 -11.18 -4.38
C LYS A 102 4.66 -11.01 -3.70
N HIS A 103 5.59 -10.26 -4.28
CA HIS A 103 6.87 -9.95 -3.64
C HIS A 103 6.66 -9.17 -2.34
N LEU A 104 5.71 -8.24 -2.31
CA LEU A 104 5.34 -7.52 -1.09
C LEU A 104 4.77 -8.46 -0.01
N ASP A 105 3.99 -9.46 -0.40
CA ASP A 105 3.44 -10.47 0.52
C ASP A 105 4.50 -11.40 1.11
N GLN A 106 5.47 -11.79 0.29
CA GLN A 106 6.55 -12.70 0.66
C GLN A 106 7.68 -12.00 1.44
N MET A 107 7.69 -10.66 1.46
CA MET A 107 8.66 -9.89 2.22
C MET A 107 8.34 -9.94 3.72
N ASP A 108 9.20 -10.61 4.48
CA ASP A 108 9.28 -10.45 5.92
C ASP A 108 9.74 -9.03 6.28
N THR A 109 8.76 -8.13 6.41
CA THR A 109 8.96 -6.75 6.89
C THR A 109 9.52 -6.66 8.31
N SER A 110 9.64 -7.80 9.00
CA SER A 110 10.27 -7.99 10.32
C SER A 110 11.78 -8.26 10.25
N ALA A 111 12.31 -8.77 9.12
CA ALA A 111 13.70 -9.24 9.02
C ALA A 111 14.59 -8.39 8.11
N ALA A 112 14.03 -7.57 7.22
CA ALA A 112 14.80 -6.79 6.25
C ALA A 112 14.64 -5.27 6.42
N CYS A 113 15.75 -4.62 6.77
CA CYS A 113 16.00 -3.18 6.83
C CYS A 113 15.26 -2.33 7.89
N CYS A 114 13.93 -2.39 8.09
CA CYS A 114 13.27 -1.45 9.02
C CYS A 114 12.30 -2.12 10.01
N PRO A 115 12.48 -1.97 11.34
CA PRO A 115 11.71 -2.72 12.35
C PRO A 115 10.28 -2.21 12.61
N THR A 116 9.70 -1.37 11.73
CA THR A 116 8.45 -0.66 12.06
C THR A 116 7.35 -0.69 11.01
N THR A 117 7.42 -1.55 9.99
CA THR A 117 6.25 -1.82 9.15
C THR A 117 5.42 -2.93 9.79
N ASN A 118 4.93 -2.73 11.02
CA ASN A 118 4.22 -3.79 11.73
C ASN A 118 2.73 -3.45 11.99
N LEU A 119 1.90 -4.47 11.74
CA LEU A 119 0.54 -4.73 12.22
C LEU A 119 -0.71 -4.46 11.36
N PHE A 120 -0.64 -3.88 10.15
CA PHE A 120 -1.85 -3.77 9.29
C PHE A 120 -1.87 -4.76 8.11
N ILE A 121 -0.72 -5.11 7.54
CA ILE A 121 -0.66 -6.04 6.39
C ILE A 121 -1.10 -7.46 6.79
N VAL A 122 -0.73 -7.92 8.00
CA VAL A 122 -1.05 -9.29 8.46
C VAL A 122 -2.53 -9.47 8.86
N LEU A 123 -3.19 -8.41 9.37
CA LEU A 123 -4.58 -8.52 9.81
C LEU A 123 -5.60 -8.39 8.66
N CYS A 124 -5.26 -7.73 7.55
CA CYS A 124 -6.16 -7.65 6.38
C CYS A 124 -6.01 -8.85 5.41
N LYS A 125 -4.85 -9.52 5.37
CA LYS A 125 -4.65 -10.66 4.44
C LYS A 125 -5.31 -11.96 4.90
N ASN A 126 -5.63 -12.10 6.20
CA ASN A 126 -6.49 -13.18 6.68
C ASN A 126 -8.00 -12.86 6.56
N LEU A 127 -8.35 -11.93 5.66
CA LEU A 127 -9.71 -11.58 5.25
C LEU A 127 -9.85 -11.48 3.71
N GLN A 128 -8.87 -11.98 2.96
CA GLN A 128 -8.95 -12.11 1.50
C GLN A 128 -9.84 -13.30 1.08
N TYR A 129 -11.02 -13.43 1.69
CA TYR A 129 -12.10 -14.33 1.28
C TYR A 129 -13.50 -13.84 1.72
N LEU A 130 -13.68 -12.56 2.05
CA LEU A 130 -15.00 -12.03 2.47
C LEU A 130 -15.67 -11.08 1.47
N SER A 131 -15.14 -10.96 0.26
CA SER A 131 -15.89 -10.42 -0.89
C SER A 131 -16.61 -11.51 -1.72
N TYR A 132 -16.49 -12.80 -1.35
CA TYR A 132 -17.38 -13.85 -1.85
C TYR A 132 -18.48 -14.12 -0.81
N VAL A 133 -19.52 -13.28 -0.83
CA VAL A 133 -20.69 -13.39 0.05
C VAL A 133 -21.83 -14.06 -0.72
N PRO A 134 -22.16 -15.34 -0.46
CA PRO A 134 -23.53 -15.78 -0.51
C PRO A 134 -24.16 -15.55 0.88
N GLU A 135 -25.32 -14.89 0.88
CA GLU A 135 -26.15 -14.66 2.06
C GLU A 135 -26.34 -15.94 2.88
N THR A 136 -25.90 -15.98 4.14
CA THR A 136 -26.57 -16.73 5.22
C THR A 136 -25.96 -16.41 6.59
N ARG A 137 -26.79 -16.57 7.63
CA ARG A 137 -26.64 -16.26 9.07
C ARG A 137 -25.34 -16.69 9.81
N ALA A 138 -24.32 -17.23 9.14
CA ALA A 138 -23.11 -17.75 9.78
C ALA A 138 -22.12 -16.66 10.28
N VAL A 139 -22.12 -15.47 9.67
CA VAL A 139 -21.15 -14.39 9.99
C VAL A 139 -21.34 -13.84 11.42
N ALA A 140 -22.57 -13.82 11.94
CA ALA A 140 -22.87 -13.31 13.28
C ALA A 140 -22.34 -14.21 14.41
N ILE A 141 -22.24 -15.52 14.17
CA ILE A 141 -21.73 -16.48 15.16
C ILE A 141 -20.20 -16.38 15.24
N TRP A 142 -19.54 -16.17 14.09
CA TRP A 142 -18.09 -16.00 14.00
C TRP A 142 -17.59 -14.70 14.64
N LEU A 143 -18.32 -13.59 14.48
CA LEU A 143 -17.99 -12.31 15.14
C LEU A 143 -18.09 -12.39 16.67
N LYS A 144 -19.03 -13.17 17.22
CA LYS A 144 -19.14 -13.40 18.66
C LYS A 144 -17.94 -14.21 19.22
N ALA A 145 -17.57 -15.30 18.54
CA ALA A 145 -16.44 -16.13 18.94
C ALA A 145 -15.08 -15.39 18.84
N PHE A 146 -14.92 -14.52 17.84
CA PHE A 146 -13.71 -13.72 17.66
C PHE A 146 -13.55 -12.63 18.74
N CYS A 147 -14.66 -12.10 19.26
CA CYS A 147 -14.65 -11.08 20.31
C CYS A 147 -14.31 -11.66 21.69
N GLU A 148 -14.81 -12.86 22.02
CA GLU A 148 -14.57 -13.52 23.31
C GLU A 148 -13.10 -13.98 23.50
N THR A 149 -12.40 -14.31 22.41
CA THR A 149 -11.01 -14.79 22.47
C THR A 149 -9.99 -13.65 22.70
N ARG A 150 -10.37 -12.38 22.51
CA ARG A 150 -9.47 -11.23 22.63
C ARG A 150 -9.29 -10.73 24.07
N HIS A 151 -10.11 -11.19 25.03
CA HIS A 151 -10.06 -10.72 26.41
C HIS A 151 -9.11 -11.49 27.34
N GLN A 152 -8.47 -12.58 26.88
CA GLN A 152 -7.59 -13.42 27.72
C GLN A 152 -6.08 -13.26 27.45
N ILE A 153 -5.65 -12.49 26.44
CA ILE A 153 -4.22 -12.35 26.07
C ILE A 153 -3.59 -11.07 26.66
N SER A 154 -4.35 -10.28 27.42
CA SER A 154 -3.81 -9.17 28.23
C SER A 154 -3.96 -9.54 29.70
N LEU A 155 -3.03 -10.39 30.19
CA LEU A 155 -2.63 -10.66 31.58
C LEU A 155 -2.02 -12.08 31.64
N LYS A 156 -0.84 -12.26 31.05
CA LYS A 156 0.16 -13.26 31.43
C LYS A 156 1.52 -12.86 30.87
#